data_AF-A0A7W0ZUS0-F1
#
_entry.id   AF-A0A7W0ZUS0-F1
#
_cell.length_a   1.000
_cell.length_b   1.000
_cell.length_c   1.000
_cell.angle_alpha   90.00
_cell.angle_beta   90.00
_cell.angle_gamma   90.00
#
_symmetry.space_group_name_H-M   'P 1'
#
loop_
_entity.id
_entity.type
_entity.pdbx_description
1 polymer ?
#
loop_
_entity_poly.entity_id
_entity_poly.type
_entity_poly.pdbx_seq_one_letter_code
_entity_poly.pdbx_strand_id
1 'polypeptide(L)'
;YSAAIGSGAWREEGGKRDRLHVSTTTDRAALHVGVSRHHLSDRLRACLDAAQVALRIPLGASIKHMRVAAGELDAVINLSSGELEWDTCAPEIVVREAGGAYTDGDGKPFRYNQRDLEHHRGSVASNGSCHADLITLLGPYLP
;
A
#
# COMPACT_ATOMS: atom_id res chain seq x y z
N TYR A 1 -7.37 8.82 11.49
CA TYR A 1 -7.01 7.39 11.36
C TYR A 1 -6.13 7.04 12.53
N SER A 2 -6.41 5.94 13.23
CA SER A 2 -5.63 5.47 14.38
C SER A 2 -5.61 3.95 14.42
N ALA A 3 -4.53 3.37 14.93
CA ALA A 3 -4.37 1.94 15.12
C ALA A 3 -3.38 1.67 16.25
N ALA A 4 -3.55 0.53 16.92
CA ALA A 4 -2.61 0.00 17.88
C ALA A 4 -2.62 -1.53 17.76
N ILE A 5 -1.48 -2.17 18.05
CA ILE A 5 -1.32 -3.61 17.89
C ILE A 5 -2.42 -4.36 18.64
N GLY A 6 -3.17 -5.22 17.92
CA GLY A 6 -4.25 -6.02 18.47
C GLY A 6 -5.54 -5.26 18.81
N SER A 7 -5.61 -3.96 18.51
CA SER A 7 -6.76 -3.09 18.83
C SER A 7 -7.57 -2.70 17.59
N GLY A 8 -7.16 -3.13 16.39
CA GLY A 8 -7.77 -2.77 15.14
C GLY A 8 -7.45 -1.35 14.68
N ALA A 9 -7.84 -1.05 13.44
CA ALA A 9 -7.71 0.26 12.81
C ALA A 9 -9.05 1.01 12.78
N TRP A 10 -8.98 2.33 12.92
CA TRP A 10 -10.15 3.19 13.12
C TRP A 10 -10.05 4.50 12.33
N ARG A 11 -11.18 4.98 11.82
CA ARG A 11 -11.35 6.33 11.27
C ARG A 11 -12.25 7.12 12.20
N GLU A 12 -11.81 8.31 12.55
CA GLU A 12 -12.54 9.25 13.40
C GLU A 12 -12.81 10.53 12.64
N GLU A 13 -14.08 10.87 12.48
CA GLU A 13 -14.54 12.05 11.74
C GLU A 13 -15.88 12.52 12.33
N GLY A 14 -16.03 13.82 12.61
CA GLY A 14 -17.27 14.39 13.13
C GLY A 14 -17.77 13.75 14.44
N GLY A 15 -16.87 13.24 15.29
CA GLY A 15 -17.22 12.55 16.53
C GLY A 15 -17.67 11.09 16.35
N LYS A 16 -17.74 10.57 15.12
CA LYS A 16 -18.01 9.16 14.83
C LYS A 16 -16.69 8.40 14.71
N ARG A 17 -16.67 7.17 15.22
CA ARG A 17 -15.53 6.26 15.15
C ARG A 17 -15.93 4.97 14.44
N ASP A 18 -15.44 4.79 13.22
CA ASP A 18 -15.72 3.62 12.38
C ASP A 18 -14.49 2.70 12.34
N ARG A 19 -14.72 1.39 12.50
CA ARG A 19 -13.66 0.39 12.35
C ARG A 19 -13.33 0.22 10.87
N LEU A 20 -12.05 0.12 10.58
CA LEU A 20 -11.53 -0.05 9.23
C LEU A 20 -11.32 -1.52 8.92
N HIS A 21 -11.65 -1.89 7.68
CA HIS A 21 -11.42 -3.20 7.12
C HIS A 21 -11.01 -3.03 5.66
N VAL A 22 -9.94 -3.73 5.27
CA VAL A 22 -9.54 -3.80 3.87
C VAL A 22 -10.60 -4.51 3.01
N SER A 23 -10.51 -4.34 1.69
CA SER A 23 -11.36 -5.07 0.76
C SER A 23 -11.04 -6.58 0.76
N THR A 24 -11.84 -7.36 0.03
CA THR A 24 -11.59 -8.81 -0.17
C THR A 24 -11.44 -9.16 -1.65
N THR A 25 -11.23 -8.16 -2.51
CA THR A 25 -11.07 -8.32 -3.95
C THR A 25 -9.85 -9.19 -4.26
N THR A 26 -10.07 -10.27 -4.99
CA THR A 26 -9.04 -11.21 -5.44
C THR A 26 -8.91 -11.24 -6.97
N ASP A 27 -9.96 -10.87 -7.69
CA ASP A 27 -9.92 -10.80 -9.15
C ASP A 27 -8.99 -9.66 -9.60
N ARG A 28 -7.90 -10.05 -10.28
CA ARG A 28 -6.86 -9.14 -10.75
C ARG A 28 -7.40 -8.05 -11.68
N ALA A 29 -8.38 -8.38 -12.53
CA ALA A 29 -8.97 -7.41 -13.46
C ALA A 29 -9.84 -6.37 -12.74
N ALA A 30 -10.32 -6.69 -11.54
CA ALA A 30 -11.15 -5.82 -10.71
C ALA A 30 -10.35 -4.98 -9.71
N LEU A 31 -9.02 -5.16 -9.61
CA LEU A 31 -8.19 -4.46 -8.64
C LEU A 31 -8.14 -2.95 -8.91
N HIS A 32 -8.42 -2.18 -7.87
CA HIS A 32 -8.21 -0.75 -7.78
C HIS A 32 -6.87 -0.45 -7.12
N VAL A 33 -5.88 -0.02 -7.93
CA VAL A 33 -4.53 0.26 -7.45
C VAL A 33 -4.28 1.77 -7.39
N GLY A 34 -3.97 2.26 -6.19
CA GLY A 34 -3.54 3.63 -5.97
C GLY A 34 -2.09 3.82 -6.40
N VAL A 35 -1.83 4.86 -7.20
CA VAL A 35 -0.48 5.22 -7.66
C VAL A 35 -0.13 6.66 -7.32
N SER A 36 1.14 7.04 -7.41
CA SER A 36 1.57 8.44 -7.25
C SER A 36 0.95 9.34 -8.30
N ARG A 37 0.26 10.39 -7.86
CA ARG A 37 -0.29 11.44 -8.72
C ARG A 37 0.79 12.17 -9.51
N HIS A 38 1.93 12.40 -8.88
CA HIS A 38 2.99 13.24 -9.44
C HIS A 38 4.17 12.44 -9.99
N HIS A 39 4.32 11.18 -9.58
CA HIS A 39 5.53 10.38 -9.85
C HIS A 39 5.16 8.91 -10.16
N LEU A 40 4.39 8.66 -11.21
CA LEU A 40 4.22 7.31 -11.74
C LEU A 40 5.41 6.99 -12.67
N SER A 41 6.34 6.16 -12.20
CA SER A 41 7.49 5.73 -13.01
C SER A 41 7.04 4.87 -14.19
N ASP A 42 7.77 4.93 -15.30
CA ASP A 42 7.47 4.12 -16.50
C ASP A 42 7.55 2.62 -16.20
N ARG A 43 8.44 2.25 -15.28
CA ARG A 43 8.59 0.90 -14.73
C ARG A 43 7.34 0.41 -14.00
N LEU A 44 6.78 1.22 -13.10
CA LEU A 44 5.52 0.87 -12.43
C LEU A 44 4.35 0.85 -13.42
N ARG A 45 4.33 1.78 -14.40
CA ARG A 45 3.33 1.76 -15.47
C ARG A 45 3.37 0.46 -16.26
N ALA A 46 4.55 0.05 -16.73
CA ALA A 46 4.76 -1.18 -17.47
C ALA A 46 4.37 -2.43 -16.67
N CYS A 47 4.70 -2.46 -15.37
CA CYS A 47 4.26 -3.54 -14.47
C CYS A 47 2.73 -3.63 -14.40
N LEU A 48 2.04 -2.51 -14.19
CA LEU A 48 0.58 -2.48 -14.08
C LEU A 48 -0.12 -2.80 -15.40
N ASP A 49 0.46 -2.39 -16.54
CA ASP A 49 -0.02 -2.74 -17.88
C ASP A 49 0.10 -4.25 -18.12
N ALA A 50 1.27 -4.84 -17.81
CA ALA A 50 1.51 -6.28 -17.93
C ALA A 50 0.62 -7.11 -16.99
N ALA A 51 0.29 -6.56 -15.81
CA ALA A 51 -0.61 -7.17 -14.84
C ALA A 51 -2.10 -6.99 -15.17
N GLN A 52 -2.44 -6.26 -16.25
CA GLN A 52 -3.81 -5.93 -16.65
C GLN A 52 -4.64 -5.25 -15.54
N VAL A 53 -3.99 -4.45 -14.70
CA VAL A 53 -4.66 -3.69 -13.63
C VAL A 53 -5.36 -2.48 -14.25
N ALA A 54 -6.69 -2.52 -14.22
CA ALA A 54 -7.55 -1.60 -14.98
C ALA A 54 -7.67 -0.20 -14.36
N LEU A 55 -7.79 -0.08 -13.03
CA LEU A 55 -8.07 1.22 -12.39
C LEU A 55 -6.86 1.77 -11.62
N ARG A 56 -6.44 2.98 -12.00
CA ARG A 56 -5.32 3.71 -11.41
C ARG A 56 -5.82 5.03 -10.83
N ILE A 57 -5.76 5.19 -9.51
CA ILE A 57 -6.27 6.40 -8.84
C ILE A 57 -5.11 7.27 -8.37
N PRO A 58 -4.90 8.48 -8.94
CA PRO A 58 -3.83 9.38 -8.54
C PRO A 58 -4.17 10.14 -7.25
N LEU A 59 -3.46 9.82 -6.17
CA LEU A 59 -3.70 10.37 -4.84
C LEU A 59 -2.43 11.01 -4.24
N GLY A 60 -2.57 11.78 -3.16
CA GLY A 60 -1.45 12.22 -2.32
C GLY A 60 -0.83 11.07 -1.52
N ALA A 61 0.42 11.19 -1.05
CA ALA A 61 1.22 10.07 -0.55
C ALA A 61 0.57 9.27 0.59
N SER A 62 0.19 9.91 1.70
CA SER A 62 -0.30 9.19 2.88
C SER A 62 -1.76 8.74 2.77
N ILE A 63 -2.62 9.49 2.06
CA ILE A 63 -4.07 9.21 2.01
C ILE A 63 -4.41 7.88 1.31
N LYS A 64 -3.58 7.41 0.37
CA LYS A 64 -3.87 6.17 -0.37
C LYS A 64 -3.78 4.94 0.51
N HIS A 65 -2.80 4.90 1.41
CA HIS A 65 -2.68 3.82 2.37
C HIS A 65 -3.91 3.74 3.27
N MET A 66 -4.43 4.90 3.68
CA MET A 66 -5.68 4.97 4.46
C MET A 66 -6.89 4.47 3.65
N ARG A 67 -6.92 4.71 2.33
CA ARG A 67 -7.95 4.16 1.44
C ARG A 67 -7.87 2.65 1.29
N VAL A 68 -6.66 2.06 1.30
CA VAL A 68 -6.51 0.59 1.39
C VAL A 68 -7.10 0.08 2.70
N ALA A 69 -6.73 0.69 3.82
CA ALA A 69 -7.27 0.32 5.13
C ALA A 69 -8.79 0.46 5.22
N ALA A 70 -9.38 1.42 4.50
CA ALA A 70 -10.83 1.62 4.41
C ALA A 70 -11.54 0.73 3.38
N GLY A 71 -10.80 -0.11 2.64
CA GLY A 71 -11.36 -0.97 1.59
C GLY A 71 -11.79 -0.21 0.33
N GLU A 72 -11.38 1.05 0.17
CA GLU A 72 -11.66 1.90 -0.99
C GLU A 72 -10.64 1.67 -2.13
N LEU A 73 -9.48 1.10 -1.82
CA LEU A 73 -8.47 0.61 -2.75
C LEU A 73 -8.06 -0.81 -2.37
N ASP A 74 -7.64 -1.60 -3.35
CA ASP A 74 -7.15 -2.96 -3.10
C ASP A 74 -5.64 -2.98 -2.85
N ALA A 75 -4.89 -2.07 -3.48
CA ALA A 75 -3.47 -1.91 -3.24
C ALA A 75 -2.94 -0.51 -3.54
N VAL A 76 -1.76 -0.22 -2.99
CA VAL A 76 -0.92 0.94 -3.29
C VAL A 76 0.49 0.45 -3.49
N ILE A 77 1.12 0.86 -4.58
CA ILE A 77 2.50 0.51 -4.91
C ILE A 77 3.30 1.80 -5.08
N ASN A 78 4.44 1.87 -4.39
CA ASN A 78 5.41 2.94 -4.54
C ASN A 78 6.79 2.33 -4.85
N LEU A 79 7.34 2.60 -6.04
CA LEU A 79 8.68 2.17 -6.45
C LEU A 79 9.68 3.34 -6.52
N SER A 80 9.35 4.47 -5.86
CA SER A 80 10.24 5.63 -5.78
C SER A 80 11.33 5.39 -4.74
N SER A 81 12.58 5.74 -5.07
CA SER A 81 13.71 5.69 -4.14
C SER A 81 13.70 6.80 -3.08
N GLY A 82 12.72 7.70 -3.10
CA GLY A 82 12.62 8.82 -2.16
C GLY A 82 11.63 8.61 -1.00
N GLU A 83 11.12 7.39 -0.82
CA GLU A 83 10.25 7.07 0.33
C GLU A 83 11.11 6.73 1.55
N LEU A 84 10.79 7.36 2.68
CA LEU A 84 11.56 7.24 3.91
C LEU A 84 10.74 6.53 5.00
N GLU A 85 11.40 6.06 6.06
CA GLU A 85 10.74 5.34 7.16
C GLU A 85 9.48 6.03 7.69
N TRP A 86 9.53 7.36 7.87
CA TRP A 86 8.39 8.15 8.39
C TRP A 86 7.19 8.23 7.44
N ASP A 87 7.37 7.95 6.15
CA ASP A 87 6.29 7.89 5.18
C ASP A 87 5.46 6.61 5.31
N THR A 88 6.03 5.56 5.91
CA THR A 88 5.45 4.20 5.98
C THR A 88 5.06 3.76 7.38
N CYS A 89 5.70 4.29 8.44
CA CYS A 89 5.53 3.79 9.81
C CYS A 89 4.08 3.85 10.32
N ALA A 90 3.41 5.00 10.18
CA ALA A 90 2.03 5.17 10.59
C ALA A 90 1.05 4.47 9.62
N PRO A 91 1.23 4.55 8.29
CA PRO A 91 0.43 3.77 7.35
C PRO A 91 0.46 2.26 7.55
N GLU A 92 1.64 1.68 7.82
CA GLU A 92 1.80 0.24 7.99
C GLU A 92 0.88 -0.30 9.07
N ILE A 93 0.96 0.27 10.29
CA ILE A 93 0.17 -0.26 11.41
C ILE A 93 -1.33 -0.13 11.15
N VAL A 94 -1.77 0.95 10.50
CA VAL A 94 -3.19 1.14 10.16
C VAL A 94 -3.66 0.10 9.14
N VAL A 95 -2.88 -0.18 8.09
CA VAL A 95 -3.24 -1.18 7.08
C VAL A 95 -3.24 -2.59 7.69
N ARG A 96 -2.22 -2.94 8.48
CA ARG A 96 -2.11 -4.25 9.11
C ARG A 96 -3.24 -4.51 10.11
N GLU A 97 -3.57 -3.53 10.94
CA GLU A 97 -4.67 -3.64 11.91
C GLU A 97 -6.07 -3.57 11.26
N ALA A 98 -6.16 -3.11 10.00
CA ALA A 98 -7.36 -3.23 9.17
C ALA A 98 -7.48 -4.60 8.48
N GLY A 99 -6.50 -5.50 8.66
CA GLY A 99 -6.45 -6.84 8.06
C GLY A 99 -5.69 -6.93 6.73
N GLY A 100 -4.99 -5.88 6.33
CA GLY A 100 -4.18 -5.86 5.10
C GLY A 100 -2.74 -6.33 5.29
N ALA A 101 -1.97 -6.23 4.22
CA ALA A 101 -0.52 -6.49 4.20
C ALA A 101 0.25 -5.23 3.78
N TYR A 102 1.43 -5.04 4.36
CA TYR A 102 2.32 -3.92 4.07
C TYR A 102 3.78 -4.42 4.13
N THR A 103 4.49 -4.31 3.01
CA THR A 103 5.88 -4.82 2.85
C THR A 103 6.67 -3.94 1.91
N ASP A 104 7.97 -4.25 1.77
CA ASP A 104 8.74 -3.80 0.63
C ASP A 104 8.32 -4.51 -0.68
N GLY A 105 8.94 -4.13 -1.80
CA GLY A 105 8.69 -4.75 -3.11
C GLY A 105 9.10 -6.22 -3.22
N ASP A 106 9.96 -6.74 -2.33
CA ASP A 106 10.32 -8.16 -2.25
C ASP A 106 9.36 -8.96 -1.36
N GLY A 107 8.33 -8.32 -0.77
CA GLY A 107 7.41 -8.95 0.18
C GLY A 107 8.00 -9.08 1.59
N LYS A 108 9.09 -8.37 1.91
CA LYS A 108 9.73 -8.41 3.23
C LYS A 108 9.14 -7.31 4.14
N PRO A 109 9.03 -7.58 5.46
CA PRO A 109 8.59 -6.57 6.41
C PRO A 109 9.63 -5.45 6.53
N PHE A 110 9.15 -4.22 6.73
CA PHE A 110 10.02 -3.09 7.02
C PHE A 110 10.71 -3.24 8.38
N ARG A 111 11.91 -2.67 8.46
CA ARG A 111 12.61 -2.42 9.72
C ARG A 111 12.67 -0.90 9.89
N TYR A 112 12.27 -0.43 11.06
CA TYR A 112 12.32 0.98 11.41
C TYR A 112 13.52 1.28 12.30
N ASN A 113 13.84 2.56 12.46
CA ASN A 113 14.97 3.06 13.23
C ASN A 113 16.33 2.57 12.67
N GLN A 114 16.44 2.51 11.35
CA GLN A 114 17.69 2.20 10.66
C GLN A 114 18.56 3.46 10.49
N ARG A 115 19.86 3.26 10.22
CA ARG A 115 20.76 4.39 9.88
C ARG A 115 20.48 4.93 8.48
N ASP A 116 20.18 4.02 7.56
CA ASP A 116 19.70 4.33 6.23
C ASP A 116 18.17 4.33 6.28
N LEU A 117 17.58 5.50 6.07
CA LEU A 117 16.14 5.70 6.24
C LEU A 117 15.35 5.45 4.95
N GLU A 118 16.04 5.20 3.83
CA GLU A 118 15.43 5.05 2.51
C GLU A 118 14.91 3.63 2.26
N HIS A 119 13.71 3.57 1.70
CA HIS A 119 13.10 2.32 1.24
C HIS A 119 13.53 2.00 -0.19
N HIS A 120 14.76 1.47 -0.35
CA HIS A 120 15.37 1.17 -1.65
C HIS A 120 14.56 0.20 -2.53
N ARG A 121 13.75 -0.67 -1.91
CA ARG A 121 12.90 -1.66 -2.59
C ARG A 121 11.47 -1.16 -2.83
N GLY A 122 11.17 0.10 -2.48
CA GLY A 122 9.82 0.64 -2.49
C GLY A 122 8.91 0.00 -1.45
N SER A 123 7.61 0.30 -1.53
CA SER A 123 6.57 -0.23 -0.64
C SER A 123 5.34 -0.72 -1.39
N VAL A 124 4.70 -1.71 -0.78
CA VAL A 124 3.45 -2.33 -1.24
C VAL A 124 2.52 -2.46 -0.06
N ALA A 125 1.41 -1.70 -0.09
CA ALA A 125 0.28 -1.89 0.81
C ALA A 125 -0.86 -2.54 0.04
N SER A 126 -1.57 -3.49 0.65
CA SER A 126 -2.68 -4.17 -0.03
C SER A 126 -3.71 -4.70 0.94
N ASN A 127 -4.82 -5.20 0.38
CA ASN A 127 -5.86 -5.92 1.09
C ASN A 127 -5.44 -7.32 1.61
N GLY A 128 -4.16 -7.68 1.48
CA GLY A 128 -3.61 -8.98 1.88
C GLY A 128 -3.91 -10.10 0.89
N SER A 129 -5.12 -10.15 0.35
CA SER A 129 -5.58 -11.21 -0.56
C SER A 129 -4.87 -11.18 -1.91
N CYS A 130 -4.55 -9.99 -2.44
CA CYS A 130 -3.81 -9.83 -3.71
C CYS A 130 -2.30 -9.67 -3.51
N HIS A 131 -1.79 -9.72 -2.28
CA HIS A 131 -0.44 -9.26 -1.96
C HIS A 131 0.66 -10.10 -2.63
N ALA A 132 0.63 -11.42 -2.47
CA ALA A 132 1.66 -12.31 -3.00
C ALA A 132 1.75 -12.26 -4.55
N ASP A 133 0.60 -12.12 -5.19
CA ASP A 133 0.51 -11.92 -6.64
C ASP A 133 1.19 -10.62 -7.08
N LEU A 134 0.91 -9.52 -6.37
CA LEU A 134 1.53 -8.22 -6.66
C LEU A 134 3.05 -8.26 -6.46
N ILE A 135 3.55 -8.89 -5.39
CA ILE A 135 4.99 -9.06 -5.17
C ILE A 135 5.63 -9.84 -6.32
N THR A 136 5.01 -10.94 -6.74
CA THR A 136 5.51 -11.75 -7.86
C THR A 136 5.56 -10.95 -9.16
N LEU A 137 4.53 -10.14 -9.42
CA LEU A 137 4.46 -9.28 -10.62
C LEU A 137 5.51 -8.17 -10.61
N LEU A 138 5.83 -7.63 -9.43
CA LEU A 138 6.79 -6.54 -9.30
C LEU A 138 8.23 -6.97 -9.55
N GLY A 139 8.60 -8.24 -9.28
CA GLY A 139 9.97 -8.76 -9.34
C GLY A 139 10.83 -8.24 -10.51
N PRO A 140 10.39 -8.36 -11.78
CA PRO A 140 11.14 -7.89 -12.96
C PRO A 140 11.32 -6.37 -13.05
N TYR A 141 10.54 -5.62 -12.27
CA TYR A 141 10.45 -4.16 -12.29
C TYR A 141 11.01 -3.52 -11.03
N LEU A 142 11.57 -4.29 -10.09
CA LEU A 142 12.21 -3.68 -8.93
C LEU A 142 13.60 -3.12 -9.32
N PRO A 143 14.09 -2.08 -8.61
CA PRO A 143 15.44 -1.53 -8.83
C PRO A 143 16.57 -2.53 -8.61
#